data_AF-A0A7X6PFC0-F1
#
_entry.id   AF-A0A7X6PFC0-F1
#
_cell.length_a   1.000
_cell.length_b   1.000
_cell.length_c   1.000
_cell.angle_alpha   90.00
_cell.angle_beta   90.00
_cell.angle_gamma   90.00
#
_symmetry.space_group_name_H-M   'P 1'
#
loop_
_entity.id
_entity.type
_entity.pdbx_description
1 polymer ?
#
loop_
_entity_poly.entity_id
_entity_poly.type
_entity_poly.pdbx_seq_one_letter_code
_entity_poly.pdbx_strand_id
1 'polypeptide(L)'
;MIMNQKKPFSKDIILLDDIEYVVNEIVKKMHDDVLRKIRRSGGVVGISGGIDSSVCLALSARTFGPDKVLGIMLPEKDSSPDSEMLAGELA
;
A
#
# COMPACT_ATOMS: atom_id res chain seq x y z
N MET A 1 -19.44 14.24 -10.48
CA MET A 1 -19.78 13.28 -11.56
C MET A 1 -18.51 13.09 -12.37
N ILE A 2 -17.70 12.07 -12.06
CA ILE A 2 -16.47 11.84 -12.82
C ILE A 2 -16.86 11.15 -14.12
N MET A 3 -16.63 11.83 -15.24
CA MET A 3 -16.86 11.27 -16.56
C MET A 3 -15.89 10.10 -16.73
N ASN A 4 -16.42 8.88 -16.77
CA ASN A 4 -15.66 7.68 -17.11
C ASN A 4 -15.35 7.67 -18.62
N GLN A 5 -14.48 8.58 -19.06
CA GLN A 5 -13.86 8.51 -20.37
C GLN A 5 -12.72 7.48 -20.25
N LYS A 6 -12.97 6.25 -20.69
CA LYS A 6 -11.91 5.24 -20.76
C LYS A 6 -10.78 5.80 -21.62
N LYS A 7 -9.58 5.90 -21.04
CA LYS A 7 -8.39 6.32 -21.79
C LYS A 7 -8.23 5.42 -23.03
N PRO A 8 -7.91 5.99 -24.21
CA PRO A 8 -7.57 5.17 -25.37
C PRO A 8 -6.40 4.24 -25.03
N PHE A 9 -6.38 3.05 -25.63
CA PHE A 9 -5.32 2.07 -25.38
C PHE A 9 -3.97 2.65 -25.84
N SER A 10 -3.09 2.93 -24.88
CA SER A 10 -1.73 3.44 -25.09
C SER A 10 -0.83 2.99 -23.95
N LYS A 11 0.48 3.23 -24.07
CA LYS A 11 1.45 2.96 -22.99
C LYS A 11 1.16 3.79 -21.74
N ASP A 12 0.58 4.98 -21.91
CA ASP A 12 0.32 5.94 -20.85
C ASP A 12 -0.94 5.60 -20.04
N ILE A 13 -1.67 4.55 -20.41
CA ILE A 13 -2.87 4.10 -19.68
C ILE A 13 -2.58 3.70 -18.23
N ILE A 14 -1.33 3.31 -17.95
CA ILE A 14 -0.87 2.95 -16.60
C ILE A 14 -0.60 4.16 -15.71
N LEU A 15 -0.49 5.36 -16.31
CA LEU A 15 -0.18 6.58 -15.57
C LEU A 15 -1.43 7.11 -14.87
N LEU A 16 -1.28 7.39 -13.58
CA LEU A 16 -2.29 8.05 -12.77
C LEU A 16 -2.27 9.54 -13.06
N ASP A 17 -3.41 10.12 -13.43
CA ASP A 17 -3.52 11.56 -13.71
C ASP A 17 -3.47 12.40 -12.44
N ASP A 18 -4.02 11.86 -11.34
CA ASP A 18 -4.02 12.49 -10.02
C ASP A 18 -3.70 11.43 -8.96
N ILE A 19 -2.44 11.42 -8.52
CA ILE A 19 -1.92 10.46 -7.55
C ILE A 19 -2.58 10.67 -6.18
N GLU A 20 -2.73 11.93 -5.74
CA GLU A 20 -3.31 12.22 -4.42
C GLU A 20 -4.78 11.83 -4.35
N TYR A 21 -5.55 12.07 -5.41
CA TYR A 21 -6.94 11.62 -5.49
C TYR A 21 -7.02 10.09 -5.34
N VAL A 22 -6.19 9.35 -6.08
CA VAL A 22 -6.18 7.87 -6.03
C VAL A 22 -5.77 7.37 -4.65
N VAL A 23 -4.74 7.96 -4.05
CA VAL A 23 -4.30 7.62 -2.68
C VAL A 23 -5.43 7.86 -1.67
N ASN A 24 -6.12 9.00 -1.75
CA ASN A 24 -7.20 9.33 -0.83
C ASN A 24 -8.40 8.37 -0.98
N GLU A 25 -8.74 7.96 -2.20
CA GLU A 25 -9.79 6.95 -2.43
C GLU A 25 -9.41 5.58 -1.86
N ILE A 26 -8.16 5.15 -2.02
CA ILE A 26 -7.66 3.90 -1.43
C ILE A 26 -7.70 3.96 0.10
N VAL A 27 -7.18 5.03 0.69
CA VAL A 27 -7.18 5.25 2.15
C VAL A 27 -8.60 5.21 2.71
N LYS A 28 -9.53 5.93 2.07
CA LYS A 28 -10.93 5.94 2.48
C LYS A 28 -11.55 4.55 2.41
N LYS A 29 -11.29 3.80 1.34
CA LYS A 29 -11.80 2.44 1.18
C LYS A 29 -11.24 1.48 2.23
N MET A 30 -9.93 1.55 2.50
CA MET A 30 -9.27 0.78 3.54
C MET A 30 -9.85 1.11 4.93
N HIS A 31 -10.04 2.39 5.24
CA HIS A 31 -10.66 2.83 6.49
C HIS A 31 -12.08 2.25 6.65
N ASP A 32 -12.93 2.38 5.64
CA ASP A 32 -14.30 1.88 5.69
C ASP A 32 -14.36 0.36 5.78
N ASP A 33 -13.57 -0.36 4.99
CA ASP A 33 -13.56 -1.81 5.02
C ASP A 33 -13.02 -2.34 6.35
N VAL A 34 -11.87 -1.83 6.81
CA VAL A 34 -11.16 -2.38 7.98
C VAL A 34 -11.80 -1.91 9.28
N LEU A 35 -12.03 -0.60 9.45
CA LEU A 35 -12.50 -0.07 10.73
C LEU A 35 -14.01 -0.20 10.89
N ARG A 36 -14.80 -0.12 9.81
CA ARG A 36 -16.27 -0.14 9.90
C ARG A 36 -16.88 -1.50 9.58
N LYS A 37 -16.50 -2.14 8.48
CA LYS A 37 -17.13 -3.42 8.06
C LYS A 37 -16.63 -4.60 8.86
N ILE A 38 -15.31 -4.82 8.93
CA ILE A 38 -14.73 -5.94 9.67
C ILE A 38 -14.36 -5.60 11.12
N ARG A 39 -14.44 -4.31 11.49
CA ARG A 39 -14.26 -3.79 12.86
C ARG A 39 -12.91 -4.17 13.48
N ARG A 40 -11.83 -4.03 12.72
CA ARG A 40 -10.45 -4.15 13.21
C ARG A 40 -9.84 -2.77 13.39
N SER A 41 -8.79 -2.66 14.21
CA SER A 41 -8.15 -1.38 14.56
C SER A 41 -6.93 -1.04 13.71
N GLY A 42 -6.49 -1.95 12.84
CA GLY A 42 -5.23 -1.82 12.11
C GLY A 42 -4.95 -3.04 11.22
N GLY A 43 -3.69 -3.23 10.83
CA GLY A 43 -3.29 -4.26 9.87
C GLY A 43 -1.89 -4.81 10.09
N VAL A 44 -1.64 -5.98 9.50
CA VAL A 44 -0.31 -6.59 9.41
C VAL A 44 0.06 -6.66 7.94
N VAL A 45 1.25 -6.20 7.58
CA VAL A 45 1.72 -6.14 6.18
C VAL A 45 3.01 -6.94 6.08
N GLY A 46 3.04 -7.92 5.17
CA GLY A 46 4.27 -8.61 4.80
C GLY A 46 5.16 -7.70 3.94
N ILE A 47 6.43 -7.56 4.32
CA ILE A 47 7.39 -6.67 3.67
C ILE A 47 8.52 -7.53 3.07
N SER A 48 8.80 -7.31 1.78
CA SER A 48 9.91 -7.95 1.06
C SER A 48 11.00 -6.97 0.61
N GLY A 49 10.82 -5.67 0.86
CA GLY A 49 11.69 -4.60 0.35
C GLY A 49 11.34 -4.17 -1.08
N GLY A 50 10.33 -4.80 -1.72
CA GLY A 50 9.83 -4.41 -3.03
C GLY A 50 8.82 -3.26 -2.96
N ILE A 51 8.76 -2.47 -4.05
CA ILE A 51 7.92 -1.26 -4.17
C ILE A 51 6.45 -1.50 -3.81
N ASP A 52 5.88 -2.64 -4.20
CA ASP A 52 4.47 -2.95 -3.94
C ASP A 52 4.20 -3.10 -2.44
N SER A 53 5.05 -3.85 -1.73
CA SER A 53 4.93 -4.04 -0.28
C SER A 53 5.16 -2.74 0.48
N SER A 54 6.10 -1.90 0.03
CA SER A 54 6.38 -0.59 0.60
C SER A 54 5.21 0.38 0.45
N VAL A 55 4.59 0.42 -0.72
CA VAL A 55 3.39 1.25 -0.97
C VAL A 55 2.22 0.74 -0.12
N CYS A 56 2.01 -0.57 -0.03
CA CYS A 56 0.98 -1.15 0.84
C CYS A 56 1.18 -0.78 2.32
N LEU A 57 2.41 -0.84 2.83
CA LEU A 57 2.71 -0.43 4.20
C LEU A 57 2.46 1.06 4.42
N ALA A 58 2.96 1.92 3.52
CA ALA A 58 2.79 3.36 3.62
C ALA A 58 1.30 3.77 3.59
N LEU A 59 0.51 3.17 2.71
CA LEU A 59 -0.94 3.40 2.65
C LEU A 59 -1.65 2.90 3.92
N SER A 60 -1.22 1.76 4.46
CA SER A 60 -1.76 1.22 5.71
C SER A 60 -1.46 2.16 6.88
N ALA A 61 -0.24 2.65 7.00
CA ALA A 61 0.16 3.60 8.04
C ALA A 61 -0.60 4.94 7.90
N ARG A 62 -0.74 5.46 6.67
CA ARG A 62 -1.55 6.66 6.38
C ARG A 62 -3.03 6.47 6.78
N THR A 63 -3.56 5.25 6.64
CA THR A 63 -4.97 4.96 6.93
C THR A 63 -5.24 4.75 8.42
N PHE A 64 -4.42 3.95 9.10
CA PHE A 64 -4.73 3.47 10.46
C PHE A 64 -3.95 4.19 11.56
N GLY A 65 -2.87 4.89 11.19
CA GLY A 65 -1.82 5.34 12.09
C GLY A 65 -0.67 4.30 12.13
N PRO A 66 0.60 4.75 12.16
CA PRO A 66 1.75 3.85 12.16
C PRO A 66 1.79 2.94 13.41
N ASP A 67 1.22 3.40 14.53
CA ASP A 67 1.09 2.64 15.78
C ASP A 67 0.17 1.41 15.68
N LYS A 68 -0.63 1.32 14.60
CA LYS A 68 -1.61 0.24 14.39
C LYS A 68 -1.27 -0.63 13.20
N VAL A 69 -0.07 -0.50 12.66
CA VAL A 69 0.40 -1.29 11.52
C VAL A 69 1.67 -2.01 11.92
N LEU A 70 1.66 -3.34 11.79
CA LEU A 70 2.84 -4.17 12.01
C LEU A 70 3.40 -4.60 10.65
N GLY A 71 4.61 -4.15 10.33
CA GLY A 71 5.42 -4.70 9.24
C GLY A 71 6.04 -6.02 9.66
N ILE A 72 5.91 -7.07 8.83
CA ILE A 72 6.59 -8.35 9.04
C ILE A 72 7.48 -8.65 7.85
N MET A 73 8.77 -8.72 8.09
CA MET A 73 9.73 -9.25 7.12
C MET A 73 9.83 -10.77 7.29
N LEU A 74 9.65 -11.51 6.20
CA LEU A 74 9.85 -12.96 6.16
C LEU A 74 11.00 -13.27 5.19
N PRO A 75 12.26 -13.23 5.65
CA PRO A 75 13.40 -13.51 4.79
C PRO A 75 13.41 -15.00 4.40
N GLU A 76 13.61 -15.29 3.11
CA GLU A 76 13.93 -16.63 2.64
C GLU A 76 15.45 -16.80 2.51
N LYS A 77 15.96 -18.04 2.62
CA LYS A 77 17.39 -18.35 2.69
C LYS A 77 18.22 -17.88 1.47
N ASP A 78 17.55 -17.57 0.36
CA ASP A 78 18.13 -17.07 -0.89
C ASP A 78 17.81 -15.58 -1.17
N SER A 79 17.30 -14.82 -0.20
CA SER A 79 17.02 -13.40 -0.38
C SER A 79 18.30 -12.59 -0.57
N SER A 80 18.30 -11.69 -1.55
CA SER A 80 19.45 -10.80 -1.77
C SER A 80 19.67 -9.90 -0.55
N PRO A 81 20.94 -9.60 -0.17
CA PRO A 81 21.24 -8.75 0.99
C PRO A 81 20.57 -7.38 0.95
N ASP A 82 20.39 -6.84 -0.27
CA ASP A 82 19.77 -5.53 -0.48
C ASP A 82 18.27 -5.52 -0.17
N SER A 83 17.57 -6.63 -0.44
CA SER A 83 16.15 -6.78 -0.10
C SER A 83 15.92 -6.81 1.41
N GLU A 84 16.82 -7.48 2.14
CA GLU A 84 16.77 -7.58 3.61
C GLU A 84 17.00 -6.20 4.26
N MET A 85 17.97 -5.44 3.75
CA MET A 85 18.27 -4.09 4.24
C MET A 85 17.09 -3.11 4.03
N LEU A 86 16.53 -3.06 2.82
CA LEU A 86 15.42 -2.14 2.49
C LEU A 86 14.15 -2.46 3.27
N ALA A 87 13.88 -3.74 3.52
CA ALA A 87 12.75 -4.15 4.34
C ALA A 87 12.95 -3.79 5.83
N GLY A 88 14.19 -3.84 6.33
CA GLY A 88 14.53 -3.40 7.69
C GLY A 88 14.40 -1.89 7.92
N GLU A 89 14.74 -1.04 6.94
CA GLU A 89 14.55 0.41 7.05
C GLU A 89 13.07 0.84 7.04
N LEU A 90 12.23 0.01 6.43
CA LEU A 90 10.81 0.29 6.21
C LEU A 90 9.91 -0.15 7.39
N ALA A 91 10.32 -1.18 8.14
CA ALA A 91 9.58 -1.75 9.27
C ALA A 91 9.71 -0.89 10.54
#